data_AF-A0A836U769-F1
#
_entry.id   AF-A0A836U769-F1
#
_cell.length_a   1.000
_cell.length_b   1.000
_cell.length_c   1.000
_cell.angle_alpha   90.00
_cell.angle_beta   90.00
_cell.angle_gamma   90.00
#
_symmetry.space_group_name_H-M   'P 1'
#
loop_
_entity.id
_entity.type
_entity.pdbx_description
1 polymer ?
#
loop_
_entity_poly.entity_id
_entity_poly.type
_entity_poly.pdbx_seq_one_letter_code
_entity_poly.pdbx_strand_id
1 'polypeptide(L)'
;MHNADEIERKDIRIGDLVLLEKGGDVIPKVVGVVPQERPDGTEPYAFPQVCPVCDAELVTYEGEVARRCVNPACQGQLKRRISHFCSRNAMDIEG
;
A
#
# COMPACT_ATOMS: atom_id res chain seq x y z
N MET A 1 -5.96 1.85 -2.97
CA MET A 1 -4.91 2.86 -2.67
C MET A 1 -3.62 2.37 -3.29
N HIS A 2 -3.04 3.11 -4.25
CA HIS A 2 -1.99 2.58 -5.12
C HIS A 2 -0.57 2.86 -4.60
N ASN A 3 -0.26 4.07 -4.14
CA ASN A 3 1.04 4.48 -3.59
C ASN A 3 0.88 5.80 -2.81
N ALA A 4 1.97 6.35 -2.28
CA ALA A 4 1.95 7.60 -1.52
C ALA A 4 1.46 8.78 -2.34
N ASP A 5 2.01 8.93 -3.54
CA ASP A 5 1.70 10.02 -4.44
C ASP A 5 0.21 10.05 -4.81
N GLU A 6 -0.44 8.90 -4.97
CA GLU A 6 -1.88 8.80 -5.25
C GLU A 6 -2.75 9.20 -4.06
N ILE A 7 -2.33 8.88 -2.83
CA ILE A 7 -3.04 9.30 -1.62
C ILE A 7 -2.94 10.82 -1.48
N GLU A 8 -1.75 11.38 -1.69
CA GLU A 8 -1.49 12.81 -1.62
C GLU A 8 -2.20 13.58 -2.74
N ARG A 9 -2.12 13.11 -3.99
CA ARG A 9 -2.78 13.71 -5.16
C ARG A 9 -4.30 13.80 -4.99
N LYS A 10 -4.90 12.82 -4.32
CA LYS A 10 -6.36 12.77 -4.05
C LYS A 10 -6.72 13.38 -2.68
N ASP A 11 -5.73 13.84 -1.90
CA ASP A 11 -5.87 14.32 -0.52
C ASP A 11 -6.75 13.37 0.32
N ILE A 12 -6.49 12.07 0.24
CA ILE A 12 -7.30 11.08 0.98
C ILE A 12 -6.84 11.02 2.43
N ARG A 13 -7.80 11.19 3.34
CA ARG A 13 -7.58 11.16 4.78
C ARG A 13 -8.34 10.02 5.43
N ILE A 14 -7.86 9.61 6.61
CA ILE A 14 -8.58 8.61 7.41
C ILE A 14 -9.90 9.24 7.86
N GLY A 15 -11.01 8.55 7.58
CA GLY A 15 -12.36 9.02 7.91
C GLY A 15 -13.08 9.74 6.76
N ASP A 16 -12.42 10.00 5.63
CA ASP A 16 -13.08 10.59 4.47
C ASP A 16 -14.17 9.68 3.89
N LEU A 17 -15.26 10.32 3.45
CA LEU A 17 -16.17 9.70 2.49
C LEU A 17 -15.49 9.64 1.12
N VAL A 18 -15.42 8.43 0.54
CA VAL A 18 -14.72 8.18 -0.72
C VAL A 18 -15.66 7.68 -1.82
N LEU A 19 -15.34 8.06 -3.05
CA LEU A 19 -15.96 7.53 -4.25
C LEU A 19 -15.21 6.25 -4.66
N LEU A 20 -15.96 5.16 -4.82
CA LEU A 20 -15.44 3.88 -5.26
C LEU A 20 -15.93 3.57 -6.68
N GLU A 21 -15.01 3.14 -7.53
CA GLU A 21 -15.31 2.62 -8.86
C GLU A 21 -15.02 1.12 -8.90
N LYS A 22 -16.00 0.34 -9.36
CA LYS A 22 -15.84 -1.09 -9.58
C LYS A 22 -15.22 -1.31 -10.98
N GLY A 23 -13.91 -1.52 -11.02
CA GLY A 23 -13.21 -1.92 -12.24
C GLY A 23 -13.46 -3.39 -12.57
N GLY A 24 -14.59 -3.71 -13.20
CA GLY A 24 -14.99 -5.10 -13.48
C GLY A 24 -15.12 -5.94 -12.20
N ASP A 25 -14.92 -7.26 -12.26
CA ASP A 25 -15.15 -8.17 -11.13
C ASP A 25 -13.94 -8.41 -10.20
N VAL A 26 -12.88 -7.60 -10.28
CA VAL A 26 -11.59 -7.93 -9.63
C VAL A 26 -11.35 -7.18 -8.32
N ILE A 27 -11.07 -5.87 -8.34
CA ILE A 27 -10.81 -5.07 -7.12
C ILE A 27 -11.34 -3.64 -7.32
N PRO A 28 -12.18 -3.10 -6.42
CA PRO A 28 -12.65 -1.72 -6.50
C PRO A 28 -11.52 -0.72 -6.24
N LYS A 29 -11.60 0.45 -6.87
CA LYS A 29 -10.60 1.53 -6.76
C LYS A 29 -11.23 2.78 -6.16
N VAL A 30 -10.47 3.45 -5.30
CA VAL A 30 -10.83 4.79 -4.81
C VAL A 30 -10.50 5.81 -5.90
N VAL A 31 -11.52 6.48 -6.42
CA VAL A 31 -11.36 7.50 -7.48
C VAL A 31 -11.14 8.89 -6.91
N GLY A 32 -11.68 9.18 -5.72
CA GLY A 32 -11.50 10.45 -5.03
C GLY A 32 -12.25 10.51 -3.70
N VAL A 33 -12.15 11.67 -3.04
CA VAL A 33 -12.88 11.98 -1.79
C VAL A 33 -14.08 12.88 -2.09
N VAL A 34 -15.02 12.97 -1.16
CA VAL A 34 -16.11 13.95 -1.16
C VAL A 34 -15.76 15.05 -0.14
N PRO A 35 -15.10 16.16 -0.54
CA PRO A 35 -14.52 17.11 0.42
C PRO A 35 -15.54 17.80 1.31
N GLN A 36 -16.79 17.94 0.83
CA GLN A 36 -17.86 18.64 1.57
C GLN A 36 -18.41 17.84 2.73
N GLU A 37 -18.20 16.53 2.73
CA GLU A 37 -18.62 15.60 3.79
C GLU A 37 -17.44 15.20 4.68
N ARG A 38 -16.30 15.90 4.55
CA ARG A 38 -15.10 15.61 5.32
C ARG A 38 -15.33 15.99 6.80
N PRO A 39 -15.17 15.04 7.74
CA PRO A 39 -15.25 15.36 9.15
C PRO A 39 -14.14 16.33 9.58
N ASP A 40 -14.45 17.16 10.56
CA ASP A 40 -13.48 18.03 11.22
C ASP A 40 -12.39 17.20 11.92
N GLY A 41 -11.16 17.71 11.93
CA GLY A 41 -10.02 17.06 12.59
C GLY A 41 -9.37 15.93 11.77
N THR A 42 -9.71 15.77 10.50
CA THR A 42 -9.05 14.80 9.61
C THR A 42 -7.65 15.27 9.19
N GLU A 43 -6.65 14.42 9.43
CA GLU A 43 -5.26 14.69 9.09
C GLU A 43 -4.82 13.97 7.80
N PRO A 44 -3.91 14.57 7.01
CA PRO A 44 -3.28 13.89 5.88
C PRO A 44 -2.62 12.57 6.32
N TYR A 45 -2.78 11.52 5.51
CA TYR A 45 -2.18 10.23 5.81
C TYR A 45 -0.65 10.29 5.65
N ALA A 46 0.07 10.14 6.75
CA ALA A 46 1.53 10.06 6.74
C ALA A 46 1.99 8.65 6.34
N PHE A 47 2.66 8.53 5.19
CA PHE A 47 3.30 7.27 4.83
C PHE A 47 4.42 6.91 5.79
N PRO A 48 4.55 5.62 6.18
CA PRO A 48 5.62 5.19 7.04
C PRO A 48 6.98 5.48 6.38
N GLN A 49 7.94 5.90 7.20
CA GLN A 49 9.36 6.05 6.83
C GLN A 49 10.18 4.82 7.24
N VAL A 50 9.66 4.04 8.18
CA VAL A 50 10.24 2.78 8.65
C VAL A 50 9.29 1.62 8.34
N CYS A 51 9.86 0.43 8.16
CA CYS A 51 9.09 -0.76 7.88
C CYS A 51 8.24 -1.14 9.11
N PRO A 52 6.90 -1.26 8.99
CA PRO A 52 6.04 -1.60 10.14
C PRO A 52 6.21 -3.05 10.64
N VAL A 53 7.14 -3.81 10.07
CA VAL A 53 7.39 -5.22 10.42
C VAL A 53 8.76 -5.43 11.06
N CYS A 54 9.77 -4.65 10.68
CA CYS A 54 11.14 -4.82 11.18
C CYS A 54 11.86 -3.51 11.51
N ASP A 55 11.14 -2.39 11.49
CA ASP A 55 11.59 -1.03 11.83
C ASP A 55 12.77 -0.48 11.02
N ALA A 56 13.22 -1.21 9.99
CA ALA A 56 14.26 -0.73 9.07
C ALA A 56 13.75 0.44 8.23
N GLU A 57 14.64 1.38 7.92
CA GLU A 57 14.34 2.51 7.04
C GLU A 57 13.87 2.04 5.66
N LEU A 58 12.82 2.69 5.14
CA LEU A 58 12.28 2.41 3.82
C LEU A 58 13.01 3.22 2.76
N VAL A 59 13.25 2.60 1.61
CA VAL A 59 13.94 3.22 0.48
C VAL A 59 12.99 3.38 -0.69
N THR A 60 13.06 4.52 -1.36
CA THR A 60 12.48 4.77 -2.68
C THR A 60 13.63 4.89 -3.67
N TYR A 61 13.62 4.10 -4.74
CA TYR A 61 14.62 4.21 -5.79
C TYR A 61 14.29 5.37 -6.74
N GLU A 62 15.32 5.97 -7.32
CA GLU A 62 15.16 7.06 -8.28
C GLU A 62 14.26 6.63 -9.46
N GLY A 63 13.25 7.44 -9.77
CA GLY A 63 12.27 7.16 -10.83
C GLY A 63 11.15 6.20 -10.43
N GLU A 64 11.13 5.67 -9.21
CA GLU A 64 10.08 4.77 -8.72
C GLU A 64 9.18 5.44 -7.67
N VAL A 65 7.90 5.09 -7.69
CA VAL A 65 6.90 5.56 -6.70
C VAL A 65 6.76 4.63 -5.50
N ALA A 66 7.37 3.44 -5.57
CA ALA A 66 7.21 2.39 -4.59
C ALA A 66 8.28 2.47 -3.49
N ARG A 67 7.85 2.71 -2.26
CA ARG A 67 8.68 2.55 -1.06
C ARG A 67 8.85 1.08 -0.72
N ARG A 68 10.09 0.65 -0.49
CA ARG A 68 10.42 -0.75 -0.18
C ARG A 68 11.28 -0.88 1.06
N CYS A 69 11.01 -1.94 1.82
CA CYS A 69 11.95 -2.41 2.81
C CYS A 69 13.10 -3.13 2.08
N VAL A 70 14.34 -2.79 2.41
CA VAL A 70 15.54 -3.43 1.84
C VAL A 70 16.26 -4.35 2.83
N ASN A 71 15.73 -4.50 4.05
CA ASN A 71 16.30 -5.35 5.07
C ASN A 71 16.09 -6.85 4.71
N PRO A 72 17.14 -7.63 4.41
CA PRO A 72 17.01 -9.03 4.02
C PRO A 72 16.51 -9.93 5.15
N ALA A 73 16.66 -9.51 6.41
CA ALA A 73 16.18 -10.23 7.60
C ALA A 73 14.72 -9.88 7.97
N CYS A 74 14.04 -9.04 7.18
CA CYS A 74 12.65 -8.69 7.43
C CYS A 74 11.74 -9.92 7.36
N GLN A 75 11.02 -10.20 8.46
CA GLN A 75 10.08 -11.33 8.56
C GLN A 75 8.95 -11.24 7.52
N GLY A 76 8.48 -10.02 7.22
CA GLY A 76 7.48 -9.79 6.18
C GLY A 76 7.98 -10.22 4.79
N GLN A 77 9.23 -9.91 4.47
CA GLN A 77 9.85 -10.35 3.22
C GLN A 77 10.13 -11.84 3.19
N LEU A 78 10.57 -12.43 4.30
CA LEU A 78 10.79 -13.87 4.40
C LEU A 78 9.49 -14.64 4.11
N LYS A 79 8.40 -14.27 4.80
CA LYS A 79 7.08 -14.87 4.57
C LYS A 79 6.66 -14.73 3.10
N ARG A 80 6.79 -13.53 2.52
CA ARG A 80 6.40 -13.28 1.14
C ARG A 80 7.25 -14.06 0.12
N ARG A 81 8.56 -14.20 0.36
CA ARG A 81 9.48 -14.99 -0.49
C ARG A 81 9.11 -16.46 -0.48
N ILE A 82 8.86 -17.05 0.69
CA ILE A 82 8.39 -18.43 0.81
C ILE A 82 7.06 -18.60 0.09
N SER A 83 6.06 -17.74 0.35
CA SER A 83 4.77 -17.82 -0.34
C SER A 83 4.87 -17.63 -1.86
N HIS A 84 5.81 -16.80 -2.34
CA HIS A 84 6.06 -16.66 -3.77
C HIS A 84 6.69 -17.92 -4.36
N PHE A 85 7.71 -18.48 -3.70
CA PHE A 85 8.38 -19.70 -4.11
C PHE A 85 7.40 -20.88 -4.22
N CYS A 86 6.51 -21.05 -3.23
CA CYS A 86 5.50 -22.11 -3.25
C CYS A 86 4.32 -21.84 -4.19
N SER A 87 4.18 -20.63 -4.75
CA SER A 87 3.00 -20.29 -5.56
C SER A 87 2.89 -21.11 -6.85
N ARG A 88 1.67 -21.24 -7.36
CA ARG A 88 1.35 -21.97 -8.61
C ARG A 88 2.21 -21.57 -9.81
N ASN A 89 2.58 -20.28 -9.91
CA ASN A 89 3.38 -19.76 -11.01
C ASN A 89 4.90 -19.85 -10.75
N ALA A 90 5.32 -20.53 -9.70
CA ALA A 90 6.71 -20.77 -9.33
C ALA A 90 6.95 -22.29 -9.20
N MET A 91 7.10 -22.80 -7.97
CA MET A 91 7.39 -24.23 -7.73
C MET A 91 6.14 -25.08 -7.51
N ASP A 92 4.95 -24.46 -7.45
CA ASP A 92 3.66 -25.14 -7.28
C ASP A 92 3.64 -26.16 -6.12
N ILE A 93 4.05 -25.69 -4.94
CA ILE A 93 4.08 -26.49 -3.71
C ILE A 93 2.78 -26.22 -2.95
N GLU A 94 1.88 -27.19 -2.96
CA GLU A 94 0.61 -27.12 -2.25
C GLU A 94 0.78 -27.45 -0.74
N GLY A 95 0.18 -26.63 0.13
CA GLY A 95 0.27 -26.77 1.59
C GLY A 95 -0.05 -25.47 2.35
#